data_AF-A0A0Q5NZ13-F1
#
_entry.id   AF-A0A0Q5NZ13-F1
#
_cell.length_a   1.000
_cell.length_b   1.000
_cell.length_c   1.000
_cell.angle_alpha   90.00
_cell.angle_beta   90.00
_cell.angle_gamma   90.00
#
_symmetry.space_group_name_H-M   'P 1'
#
loop_
_entity.id
_entity.type
_entity.pdbx_description
1 polymer ?
#
loop_
_entity_poly.entity_id
_entity_poly.type
_entity_poly.pdbx_seq_one_letter_code
_entity_poly.pdbx_strand_id
1 'polypeptide(L)'
;MRMAVEQLVTVKQGMQPTFGGVQVGIVKIGVADGAPAIQVWIRTAEQERKQAFREGHSVALPGAGTLRFDSIQPADGNTPASAVLAYDAGRG
;
A
#
# COMPACT_ATOMS: atom_id res chain seq x y z
N MET A 1 7.98 -23.51 -14.25
CA MET A 1 6.95 -22.78 -13.49
C MET A 1 7.61 -21.53 -12.92
N ARG A 2 7.43 -20.35 -13.53
CA ARG A 2 7.96 -19.10 -12.94
C ARG A 2 7.00 -18.68 -11.83
N MET A 3 7.48 -18.71 -10.58
CA MET A 3 6.78 -18.13 -9.44
C MET A 3 6.58 -16.64 -9.74
N ALA A 4 5.37 -16.11 -9.55
CA ALA A 4 5.22 -14.66 -9.47
C ALA A 4 6.06 -14.20 -8.28
N VAL A 5 6.98 -13.27 -8.51
CA VAL A 5 7.77 -12.69 -7.41
C VAL A 5 6.89 -11.64 -6.76
N GLU A 6 6.32 -11.98 -5.61
CA GLU A 6 5.65 -11.01 -4.75
C GLU A 6 6.70 -10.02 -4.23
N GLN A 7 6.47 -8.72 -4.46
CA GLN A 7 7.36 -7.66 -4.00
C GLN A 7 6.84 -7.10 -2.67
N LEU A 8 7.57 -7.34 -1.59
CA LEU A 8 7.31 -6.73 -0.28
C LEU A 8 8.02 -5.38 -0.16
N VAL A 9 7.28 -4.35 0.24
CA VAL A 9 7.80 -2.98 0.40
C VAL A 9 7.35 -2.41 1.74
N THR A 10 8.31 -2.10 2.61
CA THR A 10 8.05 -1.35 3.84
C THR A 10 7.95 0.14 3.51
N VAL A 11 6.86 0.76 3.95
CA VAL A 11 6.56 2.16 3.71
C VAL A 11 6.32 2.93 5.00
N LYS A 12 6.54 4.24 4.95
CA LYS A 12 6.27 5.20 6.02
C LYS A 12 5.42 6.34 5.47
N GLN A 13 4.81 7.10 6.36
CA GLN A 13 4.07 8.30 5.97
C GLN A 13 4.97 9.24 5.13
N GLY A 14 4.40 9.78 4.03
CA GLY A 14 5.10 10.64 3.08
C GLY A 14 5.83 9.90 1.95
N MET A 15 6.03 8.59 2.04
CA MET A 15 6.65 7.81 0.95
C MET A 15 5.72 7.67 -0.25
N GLN A 16 6.29 7.50 -1.44
CA GLN A 16 5.53 7.33 -2.70
C GLN A 16 6.14 6.23 -3.59
N PRO A 17 6.10 4.95 -3.18
CA PRO A 17 6.54 3.84 -4.04
C PRO A 17 5.73 3.76 -5.34
N THR A 18 6.34 3.14 -6.35
CA THR A 18 5.71 2.88 -7.65
C THR A 18 5.61 1.37 -7.88
N PHE A 19 4.44 0.90 -8.31
CA PHE A 19 4.15 -0.50 -8.59
C PHE A 19 3.55 -0.63 -9.99
N GLY A 20 4.23 -1.29 -10.92
CA GLY A 20 3.74 -1.47 -12.29
C GLY A 20 3.34 -0.17 -13.00
N GLY A 21 4.03 0.94 -12.72
CA GLY A 21 3.70 2.27 -13.27
C GLY A 21 2.66 3.07 -12.47
N VAL A 22 2.10 2.52 -11.41
CA VAL A 22 1.15 3.19 -10.51
C VAL A 22 1.88 3.74 -9.28
N GLN A 23 1.80 5.06 -9.06
CA GLN A 23 2.38 5.69 -7.87
C GLN A 23 1.40 5.58 -6.70
N VAL A 24 1.89 5.11 -5.55
CA VAL A 24 1.11 4.93 -4.33
C VAL A 24 1.68 5.82 -3.23
N GLY A 25 1.06 6.98 -3.00
CA GLY A 25 1.49 7.92 -1.98
C GLY A 25 0.90 7.62 -0.60
N ILE A 26 1.74 7.43 0.41
CA ILE A 26 1.32 7.14 1.78
C ILE A 26 0.98 8.44 2.51
N VAL A 27 -0.31 8.69 2.70
CA VAL A 27 -0.81 9.95 3.28
C VAL A 27 -0.76 9.92 4.79
N LYS A 28 -1.25 8.83 5.39
CA LYS A 28 -1.36 8.67 6.83
C LYS A 28 -1.32 7.19 7.19
N ILE A 29 -0.56 6.85 8.24
CA ILE A 29 -0.62 5.54 8.90
C ILE A 29 -0.99 5.81 10.36
N GLY A 30 -2.02 5.14 10.87
CA GLY A 30 -2.49 5.37 12.23
C GLY A 30 -3.66 4.50 12.61
N VAL A 31 -4.50 4.98 13.54
CA VAL A 31 -5.73 4.30 13.98
C VAL A 31 -6.94 5.04 13.42
N ALA A 32 -7.90 4.29 12.88
CA ALA A 32 -9.23 4.77 12.50
C ALA A 32 -10.26 3.79 13.05
N ASP A 33 -11.34 4.26 13.66
CA ASP A 33 -12.41 3.42 14.23
C ASP A 33 -11.88 2.32 15.17
N GLY A 34 -10.85 2.63 15.97
CA GLY A 34 -10.25 1.70 16.93
C GLY A 34 -9.28 0.66 16.36
N ALA A 35 -9.07 0.62 15.04
CA ALA A 35 -8.15 -0.34 14.39
C ALA A 35 -7.05 0.36 13.56
N PRO A 36 -5.90 -0.30 13.31
CA PRO A 36 -4.90 0.21 12.37
C PRO A 36 -5.47 0.47 10.98
N ALA A 37 -5.03 1.56 10.35
CA ALA A 37 -5.40 1.95 9.00
C ALA A 37 -4.27 2.71 8.31
N ILE A 38 -4.28 2.62 6.99
CA ILE A 38 -3.43 3.40 6.10
C ILE A 38 -4.28 4.10 5.06
N GLN A 39 -4.05 5.40 4.90
CA GLN A 39 -4.64 6.19 3.83
C GLN A 39 -3.60 6.40 2.74
N VAL A 40 -3.96 6.08 1.50
CA VAL A 40 -3.08 6.21 0.34
C VAL A 40 -3.74 7.01 -0.78
N TRP A 41 -2.90 7.68 -1.57
CA TRP A 41 -3.22 8.14 -2.92
C TRP A 41 -2.76 7.08 -3.91
N ILE A 42 -3.63 6.62 -4.80
CA ILE A 42 -3.29 5.73 -5.91
C ILE A 42 -3.41 6.56 -7.19
N ARG A 43 -2.29 6.70 -7.91
CA ARG A 43 -2.15 7.58 -9.07
C ARG A 43 -1.64 6.81 -10.27
N THR A 44 -2.33 7.00 -11.38
CA THR A 44 -1.93 6.54 -12.72
C THR A 44 -1.82 7.76 -13.62
N ALA A 45 -1.48 7.57 -14.91
CA ALA A 45 -1.51 8.66 -15.88
C ALA A 45 -2.92 9.25 -16.10
N GLU A 46 -3.97 8.45 -15.89
CA GLU A 46 -5.36 8.80 -16.26
C GLU A 46 -6.24 9.14 -15.05
N GLN A 47 -5.92 8.57 -13.88
CA GLN A 47 -6.74 8.67 -12.69
C GLN A 47 -5.92 8.82 -11.41
N GLU A 48 -6.47 9.56 -10.47
CA GLU A 48 -5.98 9.70 -9.10
C GLU A 48 -7.15 9.45 -8.13
N ARG A 49 -6.94 8.63 -7.10
CA ARG A 49 -7.93 8.41 -6.02
C ARG A 49 -7.29 8.27 -4.65
N LYS A 50 -7.97 8.77 -3.62
CA LYS A 50 -7.57 8.64 -2.21
C LYS A 50 -8.45 7.62 -1.53
N GLN A 51 -7.86 6.65 -0.83
CA GLN A 51 -8.62 5.61 -0.15
C GLN A 51 -7.91 5.14 1.11
N ALA A 52 -8.68 4.72 2.12
CA ALA A 52 -8.17 4.09 3.33
C ALA A 52 -8.31 2.57 3.26
N PHE A 53 -7.31 1.86 3.79
CA PHE A 53 -7.23 0.42 3.83
C PHE A 53 -6.90 -0.07 5.24
N ARG A 54 -7.29 -1.31 5.51
CA ARG A 54 -6.96 -2.04 6.73
C ARG A 54 -5.95 -3.13 6.40
N GLU A 55 -5.35 -3.68 7.44
CA GLU A 55 -4.51 -4.86 7.32
C GLU A 55 -5.30 -6.03 6.69
N GLY A 56 -4.66 -6.79 5.82
CA GLY A 56 -5.25 -7.87 5.05
C GLY A 56 -6.09 -7.42 3.84
N HIS A 57 -6.37 -6.13 3.68
CA HIS A 57 -7.08 -5.64 2.50
C HIS A 57 -6.18 -5.70 1.26
N SER A 58 -6.82 -5.86 0.10
CA SER A 58 -6.19 -5.80 -1.21
C SER A 58 -6.90 -4.80 -2.11
N VAL A 59 -6.16 -4.20 -3.04
CA VAL A 59 -6.70 -3.31 -4.07
C VAL A 59 -6.06 -3.62 -5.42
N ALA A 60 -6.89 -3.68 -6.46
CA ALA A 60 -6.39 -3.72 -7.83
C ALA A 60 -5.78 -2.37 -8.20
N LEU A 61 -4.54 -2.40 -8.67
CA LEU A 61 -3.85 -1.29 -9.29
C LEU A 61 -4.13 -1.35 -10.81
N PRO A 62 -4.79 -0.34 -11.40
CA PRO A 62 -5.18 -0.36 -12.81
C PRO A 62 -3.98 -0.63 -13.72
N GLY A 63 -4.08 -1.64 -14.58
CA GLY A 63 -3.05 -2.00 -15.54
C GLY A 63 -1.74 -2.54 -14.97
N ALA A 64 -1.65 -2.73 -13.64
CA ALA A 64 -0.41 -3.10 -12.97
C ALA A 64 -0.48 -4.47 -12.26
N GLY A 65 -1.47 -4.67 -11.40
CA GLY A 65 -1.56 -5.88 -10.57
C GLY A 65 -2.40 -5.67 -9.31
N THR A 66 -2.13 -6.46 -8.26
CA THR A 66 -2.81 -6.36 -6.96
C THR A 66 -1.83 -5.89 -5.90
N LEU A 67 -2.23 -4.90 -5.12
CA LEU A 67 -1.51 -4.44 -3.94
C LEU A 67 -2.25 -4.86 -2.68
N ARG A 68 -1.55 -5.51 -1.76
CA ARG A 68 -2.05 -5.95 -0.46
C ARG A 68 -1.39 -5.16 0.65
N PHE A 69 -2.15 -4.91 1.72
CA PHE A 69 -1.68 -4.23 2.92
C PHE A 69 -1.46 -5.29 4.01
N ASP A 70 -0.28 -5.90 4.02
CA ASP A 70 0.00 -7.08 4.83
C ASP A 70 0.20 -6.77 6.31
N SER A 71 0.78 -5.62 6.64
CA SER A 71 0.82 -5.14 8.02
C SER A 71 0.71 -3.63 8.10
N ILE A 72 0.03 -3.13 9.14
CA ILE A 72 -0.09 -1.70 9.42
C ILE A 72 0.24 -1.46 10.89
N GLN A 73 1.33 -0.75 11.13
CA GLN A 73 1.81 -0.39 12.46
C GLN A 73 1.65 1.12 12.67
N PRO A 74 0.66 1.56 13.45
CA PRO A 74 0.59 2.95 13.92
C PRO A 74 1.87 3.34 14.68
N ALA A 75 2.11 4.65 14.81
CA ALA A 75 3.21 5.12 15.64
C ALA A 75 2.96 4.72 17.11
N ASP A 76 4.02 4.27 17.79
CA ASP A 76 3.99 3.89 19.20
C ASP A 76 5.24 4.41 19.93
N GLY A 77 5.05 5.34 20.85
CA GLY A 77 6.13 6.04 21.56
C GLY A 77 7.15 6.63 20.60
N ASN A 78 8.37 6.07 20.59
CA ASN A 78 9.47 6.49 19.73
C ASN A 78 9.52 5.77 18.37
N THR A 79 8.60 4.83 18.11
CA THR A 79 8.55 4.07 16.87
C THR A 79 7.67 4.79 15.85
N PRO A 80 8.21 5.23 14.70
CA PRO A 80 7.42 5.88 13.67
C PRO A 80 6.45 4.89 13.01
N ALA A 81 5.30 5.39 12.57
CA ALA A 81 4.30 4.58 11.88
C ALA A 81 4.86 3.99 10.57
N SER A 82 4.55 2.73 10.32
CA SER A 82 4.98 2.01 9.12
C SER A 82 3.96 0.97 8.65
N ALA A 83 4.08 0.52 7.40
CA ALA A 83 3.25 -0.54 6.85
C ALA A 83 4.07 -1.40 5.89
N VAL A 84 3.69 -2.66 5.74
CA VAL A 84 4.23 -3.56 4.70
C VAL A 84 3.19 -3.72 3.61
N LEU A 85 3.59 -3.43 2.39
CA LEU A 85 2.79 -3.62 1.19
C LEU A 85 3.32 -4.81 0.41
N ALA A 86 2.45 -5.70 -0.03
CA ALA A 86 2.79 -6.81 -0.90
C ALA A 86 2.19 -6.56 -2.29
N TYR A 87 3.04 -6.47 -3.30
CA TYR A 87 2.63 -6.27 -4.68
C TYR A 87 2.80 -7.55 -5.48
N ASP A 88 1.72 -8.00 -6.10
CA ASP A 88 1.71 -9.06 -7.09
C ASP A 88 1.32 -8.46 -8.45
N ALA A 89 2.23 -8.55 -9.42
CA ALA A 89 2.00 -7.98 -10.75
C ALA A 89 0.93 -8.72 -11.58
N GLY A 90 0.38 -9.83 -11.07
CA GLY A 90 -0.39 -10.78 -11.86
C GLY A 90 0.48 -11.44 -12.95
N ARG A 91 0.02 -12.57 -13.48
CA ARG A 91 0.54 -13.04 -14.76
C ARG A 91 -0.11 -12.17 -15.84
N GLY A 92 0.69 -11.33 -16.50
CA GLY A 92 0.32 -10.74 -17.79
C GLY A 92 0.01 -11.79 -18.84
#